data_AF-A0A126Z0M4-F1
#
_entry.id   AF-A0A126Z0M4-F1
#
_cell.length_a   1.000
_cell.length_b   1.000
_cell.length_c   1.000
_cell.angle_alpha   90.00
_cell.angle_beta   90.00
_cell.angle_gamma   90.00
#
_symmetry.space_group_name_H-M   'P 1'
#
loop_
_entity.id
_entity.type
_entity.pdbx_description
1 polymer ?
#
loop_
_entity_poly.entity_id
_entity_poly.type
_entity_poly.pdbx_seq_one_letter_code
_entity_poly.pdbx_strand_id
1 'polypeptide(L)'
;MVRRGDPRRRSRARHGSRAKIVYVGAQDCESGLDNAWASAIDNHYGDIITNSWTDGVDDLTDLGQSYVDFYTQYSTEAALTGITVTFSTGDNGDGTNGGTTLANKTIGFPADLPYVVGVGGTSVQIGSKNNWMGEYGWQSDYSELSTDGKSWTPALPGVYSSGGTGGTSQLFAQPWYQQGVVPTSASEANGSTPMRTIPDVSMVGDPNTGMLVGETQTFPDGTYYDQYRIGGTSLSSPLTAGLLAVASQYSHTKLGFVNPLYYKLLGTSALHDIAAPKKPVAQVRTNYVNGVDNTQGKSYELQTIDVQSSTLHDTRGYDDETGVGTPAGPSFFQAIAKLEKKK
;
A
#
# COMPACT_ATOMS: atom_id res chain seq x y z
N MET A 1 4.34 19.36 -8.43
CA MET A 1 5.23 19.30 -9.60
C MET A 1 4.68 20.18 -10.73
N VAL A 2 5.42 21.18 -11.19
CA VAL A 2 5.00 22.09 -12.28
C VAL A 2 5.32 21.45 -13.63
N ARG A 3 4.31 21.21 -14.49
CA ARG A 3 4.53 20.93 -15.92
C ARG A 3 4.01 22.10 -16.76
N ARG A 4 4.91 22.78 -17.47
CA ARG A 4 4.56 23.65 -18.62
C ARG A 4 4.11 22.77 -19.78
N GLY A 5 2.91 23.01 -20.29
CA GLY A 5 2.39 22.33 -21.48
C GLY A 5 2.67 23.13 -22.76
N ASP A 6 3.25 22.47 -23.75
CA ASP A 6 3.38 22.93 -25.14
C ASP A 6 1.98 23.15 -25.78
N PRO A 7 1.69 24.32 -26.41
CA PRO A 7 0.35 24.65 -26.91
C PRO A 7 -0.13 23.90 -28.17
N ARG A 8 0.65 22.97 -28.77
CA ARG A 8 0.38 22.49 -30.14
C ARG A 8 0.02 21.02 -30.34
N ARG A 9 -0.72 20.38 -29.43
CA ARG A 9 -1.52 19.16 -29.76
C ARG A 9 -2.86 19.14 -29.03
N ARG A 10 -3.95 19.39 -29.77
CA ARG A 10 -5.33 19.12 -29.34
C ARG A 10 -5.68 17.63 -29.56
N SER A 11 -6.58 17.13 -28.71
CA SER A 11 -7.20 15.79 -28.69
C SER A 11 -6.46 14.69 -27.93
N ARG A 12 -6.77 14.62 -26.62
CA ARG A 12 -7.11 13.42 -25.84
C ARG A 12 -7.69 13.90 -24.51
N ALA A 13 -8.85 13.37 -24.12
CA ALA A 13 -9.54 13.75 -22.89
C ALA A 13 -8.58 13.60 -21.69
N ARG A 14 -8.30 14.70 -20.99
CA ARG A 14 -7.51 14.69 -19.75
C ARG A 14 -8.39 14.13 -18.62
N HIS A 15 -8.43 12.82 -18.47
CA HIS A 15 -8.92 12.16 -17.25
C HIS A 15 -7.75 12.02 -16.28
N GLY A 16 -7.21 13.16 -15.82
CA GLY A 16 -6.30 13.23 -14.68
C GLY A 16 -6.98 14.08 -13.61
N SER A 17 -6.78 13.75 -12.33
CA SER A 17 -7.30 14.58 -11.25
C SER A 17 -6.79 16.02 -11.41
N ARG A 18 -7.68 17.00 -11.21
CA ARG A 18 -7.27 18.41 -11.09
C ARG A 18 -6.90 18.75 -9.64
N ALA A 19 -6.55 17.75 -8.84
CA ALA A 19 -6.26 17.91 -7.43
C ALA A 19 -5.06 18.83 -7.24
N LYS A 20 -5.17 19.76 -6.29
CA LYS A 20 -4.04 20.55 -5.83
C LYS A 20 -3.23 19.66 -4.88
N ILE A 21 -1.96 19.44 -5.19
CA ILE A 21 -1.04 18.70 -4.31
C ILE A 21 -0.36 19.71 -3.40
N VAL A 22 -0.44 19.46 -2.09
CA VAL A 22 0.31 20.17 -1.05
C VAL A 22 1.33 19.19 -0.50
N TYR A 23 2.62 19.56 -0.53
CA TYR A 23 3.67 18.81 0.13
C TYR A 23 3.92 19.44 1.50
N VAL A 24 3.77 18.65 2.56
CA VAL A 24 4.05 19.05 3.94
C VAL A 24 5.28 18.27 4.36
N GLY A 25 6.42 18.95 4.45
CA GLY A 25 7.68 18.35 4.87
C GLY A 25 7.95 18.57 6.35
N ALA A 26 8.74 17.69 6.93
CA ALA A 26 9.26 17.78 8.29
C ALA A 26 10.74 18.18 8.29
N GLN A 27 11.22 18.71 9.42
CA GLN A 27 12.64 19.05 9.60
C GLN A 27 13.49 17.84 10.01
N ASP A 28 12.87 16.82 10.61
CA ASP A 28 13.50 15.60 11.10
C ASP A 28 12.50 14.42 11.06
N CYS A 29 13.03 13.22 11.29
CA CYS A 29 12.26 11.98 11.41
C CYS A 29 11.94 11.60 12.87
N GLU A 30 12.14 12.53 13.81
CA GLU A 30 11.68 12.38 15.19
C GLU A 30 10.29 13.03 15.27
N SER A 31 10.12 14.08 16.08
CA SER A 31 8.83 14.77 16.21
C SER A 31 8.40 15.59 14.99
N GLY A 32 9.29 15.81 14.02
CA GLY A 32 9.03 16.67 12.87
C GLY A 32 7.87 16.16 12.00
N LEU A 33 7.82 14.85 11.74
CA LEU A 33 6.76 14.22 10.96
C LEU A 33 5.43 14.25 11.70
N ASP A 34 5.43 13.97 13.00
CA ASP A 34 4.24 14.04 13.86
C ASP A 34 3.60 15.43 13.82
N ASN A 35 4.42 16.46 14.01
CA ASN A 35 3.98 17.86 14.01
C ASN A 35 3.46 18.28 12.62
N ALA A 36 4.11 17.83 11.55
CA ALA A 36 3.67 18.08 10.18
C ALA A 36 2.31 17.43 9.89
N TRP A 37 2.11 16.20 10.36
CA TRP A 37 0.86 15.47 10.20
C TRP A 37 -0.29 16.13 10.98
N ALA A 38 -0.08 16.43 12.27
CA ALA A 38 -1.04 17.18 13.09
C ALA A 38 -1.39 18.53 12.46
N SER A 39 -0.39 19.32 12.05
CA SER A 39 -0.61 20.63 11.41
C SER A 39 -1.43 20.51 10.12
N ALA A 40 -1.20 19.47 9.31
CA ALA A 40 -1.96 19.24 8.09
C ALA A 40 -3.44 18.97 8.34
N ILE A 41 -3.77 18.32 9.46
CA ILE A 41 -5.13 18.05 9.92
C ILE A 41 -5.76 19.31 10.50
N ASP A 42 -5.14 19.92 11.51
CA ASP A 42 -5.64 21.14 12.20
C ASP A 42 -5.99 22.26 11.23
N ASN A 43 -5.13 22.44 10.20
CA ASN A 43 -5.27 23.53 9.24
C ASN A 43 -6.00 23.10 7.96
N HIS A 44 -6.47 21.85 7.91
CA HIS A 44 -7.21 21.26 6.77
C HIS A 44 -6.49 21.52 5.43
N TYR A 45 -5.19 21.24 5.34
CA TYR A 45 -4.41 21.52 4.13
C TYR A 45 -4.84 20.70 2.90
N GLY A 46 -5.52 19.57 3.13
CA GLY A 46 -6.10 18.74 2.08
C GLY A 46 -7.30 17.95 2.57
N ASP A 47 -8.20 17.61 1.66
CA ASP A 47 -9.33 16.70 1.95
C ASP A 47 -8.88 15.22 2.03
N ILE A 48 -7.67 14.92 1.55
CA ILE A 48 -7.03 13.61 1.58
C ILE A 48 -5.55 13.81 1.93
N ILE A 49 -5.09 13.17 3.00
CA ILE A 49 -3.71 13.17 3.49
C ILE A 49 -3.16 11.74 3.33
N THR A 50 -1.99 11.61 2.69
CA THR A 50 -1.33 10.32 2.46
C THR A 50 0.05 10.33 3.09
N ASN A 51 0.36 9.25 3.79
CA ASN A 51 1.63 9.06 4.48
C ASN A 51 2.23 7.72 4.04
N SER A 52 3.57 7.71 3.96
CA SER A 52 4.38 6.59 3.48
C SER A 52 5.54 6.32 4.44
N TRP A 53 5.22 6.23 5.74
CA TRP A 53 6.16 5.95 6.83
C TRP A 53 5.42 5.14 7.91
N THR A 54 6.17 4.40 8.74
CA THR A 54 5.64 3.56 9.82
C THR A 54 6.72 3.34 10.88
N ASP A 55 6.30 3.09 12.12
CA ASP A 55 7.18 2.69 13.22
C ASP A 55 7.61 1.21 13.14
N GLY A 56 6.94 0.41 12.29
CA GLY A 56 7.25 -1.01 12.09
C GLY A 56 6.94 -1.91 13.29
N VAL A 57 6.30 -1.35 14.32
CA VAL A 57 5.86 -2.04 15.53
C VAL A 57 4.42 -1.66 15.85
N ASP A 58 3.76 -2.51 16.62
CA ASP A 58 2.42 -2.30 17.16
C ASP A 58 2.36 -2.77 18.61
N ASP A 59 3.22 -2.18 19.45
CA ASP A 59 3.36 -2.50 20.88
C ASP A 59 3.38 -1.20 21.69
N LEU A 60 2.50 -1.10 22.69
CA LEU A 60 2.36 0.09 23.53
C LEU A 60 3.61 0.36 24.38
N THR A 61 4.38 -0.67 24.71
CA THR A 61 5.61 -0.55 25.50
C THR A 61 6.73 0.12 24.72
N ASP A 62 6.78 -0.10 23.40
CA ASP A 62 7.76 0.52 22.51
C ASP A 62 7.31 1.93 22.07
N LEU A 63 6.03 2.09 21.72
CA LEU A 63 5.49 3.36 21.21
C LEU A 63 5.25 4.39 22.32
N GLY A 64 4.83 3.95 23.51
CA GLY A 64 4.40 4.81 24.61
C GLY A 64 2.98 5.37 24.43
N GLN A 65 2.24 5.41 25.55
CA GLN A 65 0.81 5.80 25.56
C GLN A 65 0.56 7.19 24.97
N SER A 66 1.39 8.19 25.28
CA SER A 66 1.18 9.56 24.79
C SER A 66 1.30 9.68 23.27
N TYR A 67 2.13 8.85 22.66
CA TYR A 67 2.32 8.83 21.20
C TYR A 67 1.10 8.16 20.53
N VAL A 68 0.65 7.03 21.06
CA VAL A 68 -0.58 6.37 20.59
C VAL A 68 -1.81 7.27 20.77
N ASP A 69 -1.91 7.98 21.90
CA ASP A 69 -3.00 8.94 22.17
C ASP A 69 -2.98 10.12 21.19
N PHE A 70 -1.80 10.68 20.89
CA PHE A 70 -1.62 11.77 19.92
C PHE A 70 -2.18 11.38 18.56
N TYR A 71 -1.75 10.22 18.05
CA TYR A 71 -2.20 9.70 16.76
C TYR A 71 -3.67 9.30 16.74
N THR A 72 -4.18 8.76 17.85
CA THR A 72 -5.61 8.47 18.02
C THR A 72 -6.44 9.75 17.98
N GLN A 73 -5.99 10.81 18.65
CA GLN A 73 -6.67 12.11 18.68
C GLN A 73 -6.76 12.72 17.28
N TYR A 74 -5.63 12.88 16.58
CA TYR A 74 -5.63 13.56 15.28
C TYR A 74 -6.29 12.73 14.17
N SER A 75 -6.17 11.40 14.20
CA SER A 75 -6.93 10.56 13.25
C SER A 75 -8.45 10.65 13.49
N THR A 76 -8.87 10.75 14.75
CA THR A 76 -10.28 11.02 15.10
C THR A 76 -10.72 12.41 14.61
N GLU A 77 -9.90 13.44 14.81
CA GLU A 77 -10.17 14.78 14.32
C GLU A 77 -10.31 14.81 12.79
N ALA A 78 -9.38 14.19 12.06
CA ALA A 78 -9.45 14.07 10.61
C ALA A 78 -10.77 13.42 10.16
N ALA A 79 -11.16 12.31 10.78
CA ALA A 79 -12.41 11.64 10.48
C ALA A 79 -13.64 12.52 10.73
N LEU A 80 -13.66 13.27 11.84
CA LEU A 80 -14.76 14.17 12.22
C LEU A 80 -14.85 15.44 11.36
N THR A 81 -13.71 15.92 10.86
CA THR A 81 -13.60 17.14 10.04
C THR A 81 -13.68 16.86 8.54
N GLY A 82 -13.85 15.59 8.15
CA GLY A 82 -14.06 15.20 6.76
C GLY A 82 -12.77 15.11 5.93
N ILE A 83 -11.65 14.81 6.59
CA ILE A 83 -10.36 14.51 5.97
C ILE A 83 -10.20 12.99 5.87
N THR A 84 -9.86 12.50 4.69
CA THR A 84 -9.41 11.10 4.53
C THR A 84 -7.93 11.00 4.86
N VAL A 85 -7.53 10.04 5.69
CA VAL A 85 -6.11 9.75 5.96
C VAL A 85 -5.77 8.36 5.45
N THR A 86 -4.69 8.23 4.68
CA THR A 86 -4.15 6.95 4.23
C THR A 86 -2.72 6.77 4.74
N PHE A 87 -2.37 5.56 5.13
CA PHE A 87 -1.01 5.17 5.52
C PHE A 87 -0.61 3.88 4.79
N SER A 88 0.63 3.82 4.35
CA SER A 88 1.28 2.57 3.93
C SER A 88 1.32 1.60 5.11
N THR A 89 0.96 0.33 4.93
CA THR A 89 1.00 -0.64 6.03
C THR A 89 2.40 -1.12 6.40
N GLY A 90 3.36 -1.04 5.47
CA GLY A 90 4.71 -1.56 5.64
C GLY A 90 5.10 -2.55 4.53
N ASP A 91 6.39 -2.84 4.45
CA ASP A 91 7.01 -3.56 3.31
C ASP A 91 7.70 -4.87 3.75
N ASN A 92 7.45 -5.31 4.99
CA ASN A 92 8.12 -6.45 5.63
C ASN A 92 7.20 -7.68 5.80
N GLY A 93 6.06 -7.74 5.10
CA GLY A 93 5.02 -8.73 5.36
C GLY A 93 4.51 -8.64 6.79
N ASP A 94 4.24 -9.78 7.42
CA ASP A 94 3.84 -9.88 8.83
C ASP A 94 5.01 -9.82 9.84
N GLY A 95 6.22 -9.45 9.41
CA GLY A 95 7.41 -9.40 10.29
C GLY A 95 8.07 -10.75 10.58
N THR A 96 7.52 -11.86 10.08
CA THR A 96 8.09 -13.21 10.30
C THR A 96 9.27 -13.56 9.37
N ASN A 97 9.60 -12.67 8.42
CA ASN A 97 10.61 -12.90 7.38
C ASN A 97 10.32 -14.17 6.55
N GLY A 98 9.06 -14.34 6.14
CA GLY A 98 8.59 -15.49 5.34
C GLY A 98 8.41 -16.78 6.12
N GLY A 99 8.42 -16.71 7.46
CA GLY A 99 8.18 -17.84 8.35
C GLY A 99 6.77 -17.85 8.93
N THR A 100 6.51 -18.77 9.87
CA THR A 100 5.17 -18.91 10.47
C THR A 100 5.17 -18.77 11.99
N THR A 101 6.25 -18.25 12.57
CA THR A 101 6.40 -18.08 14.02
C THR A 101 5.51 -16.92 14.49
N LEU A 102 4.37 -17.25 15.10
CA LEU A 102 3.37 -16.26 15.53
C LEU A 102 3.93 -15.18 16.47
N ALA A 103 4.90 -15.53 17.33
CA ALA A 103 5.51 -14.57 18.25
C ALA A 103 6.34 -13.48 17.56
N ASN A 104 6.72 -13.68 16.29
CA ASN A 104 7.44 -12.69 15.49
C ASN A 104 6.48 -11.83 14.65
N LYS A 105 5.17 -12.09 14.70
CA LYS A 105 4.20 -11.30 13.96
C LYS A 105 4.17 -9.89 14.50
N THR A 106 4.28 -8.93 13.60
CA THR A 106 4.00 -7.53 13.91
C THR A 106 3.38 -6.87 12.69
N ILE A 107 2.55 -5.88 12.97
CA ILE A 107 2.14 -4.89 11.98
C ILE A 107 2.84 -3.55 12.27
N GLY A 108 2.52 -2.51 11.53
CA GLY A 108 3.09 -1.18 11.72
C GLY A 108 2.06 -0.12 12.12
N PHE A 109 2.33 0.59 13.21
CA PHE A 109 1.70 1.86 13.55
C PHE A 109 2.18 2.98 12.61
N PRO A 110 1.36 4.00 12.26
CA PRO A 110 -0.04 4.23 12.63
C PRO A 110 -1.05 3.73 11.59
N ALA A 111 -0.63 2.86 10.66
CA ALA A 111 -1.53 2.34 9.62
C ALA A 111 -2.70 1.55 10.21
N ASP A 112 -2.53 1.05 11.43
CA ASP A 112 -3.50 0.28 12.17
C ASP A 112 -4.49 1.14 13.01
N LEU A 113 -4.42 2.47 12.95
CA LEU A 113 -5.45 3.34 13.56
C LEU A 113 -6.84 3.08 12.94
N PRO A 114 -7.92 2.96 13.74
CA PRO A 114 -9.27 2.67 13.22
C PRO A 114 -9.89 3.77 12.34
N TYR A 115 -9.32 4.97 12.32
CA TYR A 115 -9.79 6.09 11.50
C TYR A 115 -8.88 6.42 10.31
N VAL A 116 -7.88 5.57 10.07
CA VAL A 116 -6.94 5.65 8.94
C VAL A 116 -7.20 4.49 8.00
N VAL A 117 -7.09 4.73 6.69
CA VAL A 117 -7.05 3.65 5.70
C VAL A 117 -5.63 3.09 5.65
N GLY A 118 -5.43 1.88 6.17
CA GLY A 118 -4.19 1.12 5.99
C GLY A 118 -4.15 0.55 4.57
N VAL A 119 -3.15 0.96 3.79
CA VAL A 119 -3.01 0.61 2.38
C VAL A 119 -1.91 -0.43 2.17
N GLY A 120 -2.32 -1.65 1.80
CA GLY A 120 -1.43 -2.77 1.49
C GLY A 120 -0.86 -2.74 0.08
N GLY A 121 -0.17 -3.81 -0.28
CA GLY A 121 0.58 -3.92 -1.53
C GLY A 121 0.15 -5.12 -2.37
N THR A 122 0.02 -4.90 -3.68
CA THR A 122 -0.19 -5.97 -4.67
C THR A 122 0.93 -6.01 -5.71
N SER A 123 1.01 -7.13 -6.41
CA SER A 123 1.81 -7.31 -7.62
C SER A 123 0.90 -7.27 -8.84
N VAL A 124 1.10 -6.33 -9.77
CA VAL A 124 0.19 -6.12 -10.92
C VAL A 124 0.83 -6.55 -12.24
N GLN A 125 0.14 -7.40 -12.99
CA GLN A 125 0.57 -7.82 -14.32
C GLN A 125 -0.13 -7.02 -15.41
N ILE A 126 0.67 -6.27 -16.18
CA ILE A 126 0.19 -5.49 -17.32
C ILE A 126 0.73 -6.10 -18.62
N GLY A 127 -0.18 -6.42 -19.54
CA GLY A 127 0.16 -6.95 -20.85
C GLY A 127 0.73 -5.91 -21.81
N SER A 128 1.34 -6.38 -22.89
CA SER A 128 1.94 -5.52 -23.94
C SER A 128 0.95 -4.58 -24.64
N LYS A 129 -0.36 -4.81 -24.48
CA LYS A 129 -1.43 -3.93 -24.97
C LYS A 129 -1.99 -3.00 -23.89
N ASN A 130 -1.30 -2.83 -22.76
CA ASN A 130 -1.73 -2.08 -21.57
C ASN A 130 -3.04 -2.59 -20.96
N ASN A 131 -3.29 -3.90 -21.04
CA ASN A 131 -4.42 -4.54 -20.39
C ASN A 131 -3.96 -5.16 -19.06
N TRP A 132 -4.79 -5.03 -18.04
CA TRP A 132 -4.62 -5.77 -16.78
C TRP A 132 -4.75 -7.28 -17.08
N MET A 133 -3.74 -8.06 -16.71
CA MET A 133 -3.65 -9.50 -16.94
C MET A 133 -3.87 -10.32 -15.68
N GLY A 134 -3.54 -9.75 -14.52
CA GLY A 134 -3.68 -10.37 -13.21
C GLY A 134 -3.13 -9.44 -12.13
N GLU A 135 -3.50 -9.73 -10.90
CA GLU A 135 -3.05 -9.05 -9.70
C GLU A 135 -3.08 -10.05 -8.56
N TYR A 136 -2.07 -9.98 -7.71
CA TYR A 136 -1.80 -10.92 -6.61
C TYR A 136 -1.32 -10.14 -5.39
N GLY A 137 -1.37 -10.76 -4.21
CA GLY A 137 -0.69 -10.25 -3.03
C GLY A 137 0.77 -9.91 -3.30
N TRP A 138 1.30 -8.94 -2.55
CA TRP A 138 2.73 -8.66 -2.58
C TRP A 138 3.42 -9.45 -1.48
N GLN A 139 3.94 -10.62 -1.84
CA GLN A 139 4.99 -11.32 -1.10
C GLN A 139 5.99 -11.87 -2.11
N SER A 140 7.28 -11.61 -1.90
CA SER A 140 8.34 -11.89 -2.87
C SER A 140 9.45 -12.75 -2.29
N ASP A 141 9.67 -13.89 -2.92
CA ASP A 141 10.89 -14.68 -2.77
C ASP A 141 11.77 -14.50 -4.01
N TYR A 142 13.09 -14.59 -3.83
CA TYR A 142 14.05 -14.53 -4.94
C TYR A 142 14.96 -15.75 -5.01
N SER A 143 15.27 -16.13 -6.23
CA SER A 143 16.36 -17.06 -6.58
C SER A 143 17.33 -16.36 -7.54
N GLU A 144 18.63 -16.60 -7.39
CA GLU A 144 19.65 -16.08 -8.31
C GLU A 144 19.89 -17.02 -9.49
N LEU A 145 20.22 -16.47 -10.65
CA LEU A 145 20.64 -17.27 -11.81
C LEU A 145 22.03 -17.88 -11.53
N SER A 146 22.16 -19.21 -11.65
CA SER A 146 23.43 -19.90 -11.48
C SER A 146 24.50 -19.39 -12.45
N THR A 147 25.78 -19.50 -12.07
CA THR A 147 26.91 -19.01 -12.88
C THR A 147 26.96 -19.62 -14.29
N ASP A 148 26.46 -20.85 -14.46
CA ASP A 148 26.38 -21.52 -15.77
C ASP A 148 25.12 -21.13 -16.59
N GLY A 149 24.22 -20.31 -16.01
CA GLY A 149 23.01 -19.81 -16.65
C GLY A 149 21.89 -20.85 -16.82
N LYS A 150 21.97 -21.99 -16.13
CA LYS A 150 21.07 -23.14 -16.38
C LYS A 150 20.03 -23.40 -15.28
N SER A 151 20.18 -22.77 -14.11
CA SER A 151 19.30 -23.02 -12.96
C SER A 151 19.12 -21.79 -12.09
N TRP A 152 18.08 -21.81 -11.26
CA TRP A 152 17.80 -20.80 -10.24
C TRP A 152 18.14 -21.38 -8.86
N THR A 153 18.88 -20.63 -8.04
CA THR A 153 19.36 -21.07 -6.73
C THR A 153 19.05 -20.03 -5.64
N PRO A 154 18.43 -20.42 -4.51
CA PRO A 154 17.85 -21.75 -4.26
C PRO A 154 16.69 -22.03 -5.24
N ALA A 155 16.26 -23.29 -5.32
CA ALA A 155 15.09 -23.63 -6.13
C ALA A 155 13.86 -22.84 -5.66
N LEU A 156 12.89 -22.65 -6.56
CA LEU A 156 11.62 -21.99 -6.26
C LEU A 156 10.98 -22.54 -4.97
N PRO A 157 10.39 -21.68 -4.11
CA PRO A 157 10.06 -20.28 -4.37
C PRO A 157 11.24 -19.30 -4.24
N GLY A 158 12.32 -19.69 -3.56
CA GLY A 158 13.49 -18.83 -3.36
C GLY A 158 13.74 -18.53 -1.88
N VAL A 159 14.28 -17.34 -1.60
CA VAL A 159 14.44 -16.78 -0.26
C VAL A 159 13.53 -15.55 -0.13
N TYR A 160 12.76 -15.49 0.95
CA TYR A 160 11.92 -14.34 1.27
C TYR A 160 12.69 -13.04 1.30
N SER A 161 12.10 -12.01 0.70
CA SER A 161 12.68 -10.68 0.60
C SER A 161 11.79 -9.59 1.18
N SER A 162 10.53 -9.51 0.77
CA SER A 162 9.64 -8.39 1.12
C SER A 162 8.20 -8.70 0.78
N GLY A 163 7.28 -7.92 1.36
CA GLY A 163 5.86 -8.02 1.06
C GLY A 163 5.04 -6.94 1.74
N GLY A 164 3.80 -6.74 1.30
CA GLY A 164 2.88 -5.81 1.95
C GLY A 164 2.60 -6.26 3.38
N THR A 165 2.73 -5.36 4.35
CA THR A 165 2.43 -5.68 5.74
C THR A 165 0.93 -5.77 5.96
N GLY A 166 0.54 -6.78 6.73
CA GLY A 166 -0.83 -6.97 7.17
C GLY A 166 -0.88 -7.90 8.38
N GLY A 167 -2.07 -8.03 8.95
CA GLY A 167 -2.28 -8.74 10.20
C GLY A 167 -3.15 -7.95 11.18
N THR A 168 -3.08 -8.34 12.45
CA THR A 168 -4.04 -7.95 13.49
C THR A 168 -3.37 -7.13 14.56
N SER A 169 -4.00 -6.02 14.92
CA SER A 169 -3.48 -5.05 15.89
C SER A 169 -3.47 -5.62 17.31
N GLN A 170 -2.47 -5.24 18.09
CA GLN A 170 -2.40 -5.45 19.53
C GLN A 170 -3.03 -4.29 20.30
N LEU A 171 -3.17 -3.12 19.67
CA LEU A 171 -3.58 -1.87 20.33
C LEU A 171 -5.07 -1.57 20.16
N PHE A 172 -5.64 -1.79 18.97
CA PHE A 172 -6.97 -1.32 18.64
C PHE A 172 -7.98 -2.44 18.50
N ALA A 173 -9.08 -2.33 19.25
CA ALA A 173 -10.23 -3.24 19.12
C ALA A 173 -10.86 -3.16 17.72
N GLN A 174 -11.49 -4.25 17.29
CA GLN A 174 -12.11 -4.32 15.97
C GLN A 174 -13.18 -3.23 15.82
N PRO A 175 -13.03 -2.31 14.84
CA PRO A 175 -14.01 -1.27 14.62
C PRO A 175 -15.29 -1.83 14.02
N TRP A 176 -16.42 -1.15 14.27
CA TRP A 176 -17.75 -1.60 13.85
C TRP A 176 -17.87 -1.90 12.35
N TYR A 177 -17.08 -1.24 11.51
CA TYR A 177 -17.13 -1.43 10.06
C TYR A 177 -16.39 -2.70 9.58
N GLN A 178 -15.55 -3.30 10.43
CA GLN A 178 -14.91 -4.60 10.20
C GLN A 178 -15.75 -5.76 10.72
N GLN A 179 -16.67 -5.51 11.66
CA GLN A 179 -17.50 -6.55 12.27
C GLN A 179 -18.39 -7.25 11.24
N GLY A 180 -18.31 -8.58 11.20
CA GLY A 180 -19.05 -9.40 10.25
C GLY A 180 -18.52 -9.39 8.82
N VAL A 181 -17.41 -8.67 8.57
CA VAL A 181 -16.71 -8.64 7.27
C VAL A 181 -15.34 -9.28 7.38
N VAL A 182 -14.54 -8.87 8.37
CA VAL A 182 -13.24 -9.49 8.68
C VAL A 182 -13.48 -10.84 9.34
N PRO A 183 -12.89 -11.95 8.81
CA PRO A 183 -13.02 -13.26 9.41
C PRO A 183 -12.48 -13.30 10.84
N THR A 184 -13.13 -14.08 11.72
CA THR A 184 -12.68 -14.29 13.10
C THR A 184 -11.25 -14.80 13.18
N SER A 185 -10.82 -15.65 12.23
CA SER A 185 -9.44 -16.16 12.16
C SER A 185 -8.39 -15.06 11.99
N ALA A 186 -8.77 -13.94 11.38
CA ALA A 186 -7.91 -12.76 11.26
C ALA A 186 -8.08 -11.86 12.49
N SER A 187 -9.31 -11.41 12.79
CA SER A 187 -9.54 -10.43 13.88
C SER A 187 -9.15 -10.95 15.27
N GLU A 188 -9.19 -12.26 15.50
CA GLU A 188 -8.79 -12.88 16.78
C GLU A 188 -7.40 -13.55 16.68
N ALA A 189 -6.57 -13.22 15.69
CA ALA A 189 -5.27 -13.88 15.50
C ALA A 189 -4.31 -13.74 16.71
N ASN A 190 -4.48 -12.70 17.53
CA ASN A 190 -3.67 -12.42 18.72
C ASN A 190 -4.35 -12.88 20.03
N GLY A 191 -5.50 -13.56 19.99
CA GLY A 191 -6.22 -13.96 21.20
C GLY A 191 -7.66 -14.41 20.94
N SER A 192 -8.60 -14.01 21.80
CA SER A 192 -10.04 -14.26 21.61
C SER A 192 -10.87 -12.98 21.51
N THR A 193 -10.20 -11.83 21.54
CA THR A 193 -10.82 -10.51 21.39
C THR A 193 -10.67 -10.10 19.94
N PRO A 194 -11.76 -9.77 19.22
CA PRO A 194 -11.66 -9.21 17.89
C PRO A 194 -10.92 -7.85 17.92
N MET A 195 -9.83 -7.77 17.18
CA MET A 195 -8.99 -6.59 17.03
C MET A 195 -9.04 -6.07 15.59
N ARG A 196 -8.57 -4.83 15.39
CA ARG A 196 -8.45 -4.18 14.09
C ARG A 196 -7.46 -4.96 13.22
N THR A 197 -7.85 -5.30 11.99
CA THR A 197 -6.97 -6.01 11.03
C THR A 197 -6.63 -5.12 9.83
N ILE A 198 -5.37 -5.09 9.39
CA ILE A 198 -4.88 -4.43 8.16
C ILE A 198 -4.43 -5.45 7.11
N PRO A 199 -4.34 -5.03 5.82
CA PRO A 199 -4.74 -3.74 5.28
C PRO A 199 -6.27 -3.57 5.21
N ASP A 200 -6.74 -2.33 5.03
CA ASP A 200 -8.14 -2.08 4.67
C ASP A 200 -8.36 -2.33 3.18
N VAL A 201 -7.45 -1.84 2.34
CA VAL A 201 -7.46 -1.91 0.87
C VAL A 201 -6.02 -1.99 0.36
N SER A 202 -5.81 -2.46 -0.87
CA SER A 202 -4.47 -2.50 -1.46
C SER A 202 -4.39 -1.84 -2.83
N MET A 203 -3.17 -1.49 -3.23
CA MET A 203 -2.79 -1.07 -4.58
C MET A 203 -1.39 -1.60 -4.90
N VAL A 204 -0.95 -1.42 -6.15
CA VAL A 204 0.39 -1.89 -6.59
C VAL A 204 1.49 -1.40 -5.65
N GLY A 205 2.16 -2.36 -5.03
CA GLY A 205 3.22 -2.15 -4.05
C GLY A 205 4.48 -2.96 -4.35
N ASP A 206 4.41 -4.05 -5.11
CA ASP A 206 5.62 -4.80 -5.46
C ASP A 206 6.58 -3.95 -6.32
N PRO A 207 7.83 -3.67 -5.87
CA PRO A 207 8.80 -2.90 -6.65
C PRO A 207 9.05 -3.46 -8.04
N ASN A 208 8.88 -4.77 -8.24
CA ASN A 208 9.08 -5.41 -9.53
C ASN A 208 7.97 -5.18 -10.56
N THR A 209 6.77 -4.83 -10.10
CA THR A 209 5.62 -4.47 -10.92
C THR A 209 5.14 -3.02 -10.70
N GLY A 210 5.89 -2.26 -9.90
CA GLY A 210 5.61 -0.90 -9.49
C GLY A 210 5.88 0.14 -10.58
N MET A 211 6.31 1.33 -10.16
CA MET A 211 6.41 2.50 -11.04
C MET A 211 7.85 2.89 -11.33
N LEU A 212 8.07 3.40 -12.54
CA LEU A 212 9.28 4.15 -12.86
C LEU A 212 9.12 5.58 -12.33
N VAL A 213 9.92 5.94 -11.34
CA VAL A 213 9.94 7.27 -10.71
C VAL A 213 11.24 7.94 -11.08
N GLY A 214 11.22 9.27 -11.20
CA GLY A 214 12.41 10.05 -11.50
C GLY A 214 12.62 11.16 -10.50
N GLU A 215 13.84 11.26 -10.00
CA GLU A 215 14.27 12.24 -9.02
C GLU A 215 15.73 12.65 -9.25
N THR A 216 16.16 13.69 -8.54
CA THR A 216 17.59 14.06 -8.53
C THR A 216 18.30 13.17 -7.53
N GLN A 217 19.22 12.34 -8.02
CA GLN A 217 19.92 11.32 -7.25
C GLN A 217 21.41 11.65 -7.19
N THR A 218 22.08 11.12 -6.18
CA THR A 218 23.54 11.21 -6.05
C THR A 218 24.18 9.92 -6.56
N PHE A 219 25.05 10.07 -7.55
CA PHE A 219 25.84 9.01 -8.18
C PHE A 219 27.34 9.19 -7.87
N PRO A 220 28.17 8.17 -8.12
CA PRO A 220 29.62 8.26 -7.87
C PRO A 220 30.33 9.42 -8.59
N ASP A 221 29.80 9.90 -9.71
CA ASP A 221 30.37 10.94 -10.56
C ASP A 221 29.64 12.29 -10.49
N GLY A 222 28.55 12.39 -9.73
CA GLY A 222 27.83 13.65 -9.53
C GLY A 222 26.37 13.48 -9.10
N THR A 223 25.66 14.61 -9.04
CA THR A 223 24.23 14.63 -8.68
C THR A 223 23.42 15.11 -9.88
N TYR A 224 22.53 14.27 -10.39
CA TYR A 224 21.73 14.56 -11.57
C TYR A 224 20.40 13.80 -11.57
N TYR A 225 19.51 14.16 -12.50
CA TYR A 225 18.22 13.48 -12.66
C TYR A 225 18.41 12.11 -13.28
N ASP A 226 17.77 11.10 -12.69
CA ASP A 226 17.63 9.78 -13.30
C ASP A 226 16.31 9.13 -12.88
N GLN A 227 15.98 8.02 -13.51
CA GLN A 227 14.78 7.23 -13.25
C GLN A 227 15.14 5.84 -12.73
N TYR A 228 14.41 5.40 -11.72
CA TYR A 228 14.53 4.06 -11.18
C TYR A 228 13.15 3.49 -10.86
N ARG A 229 13.09 2.17 -10.79
CA ARG A 229 11.87 1.45 -10.48
C ARG A 229 11.70 1.40 -8.96
N ILE A 230 10.51 1.74 -8.49
CA ILE A 230 10.14 1.72 -7.08
C ILE A 230 8.77 1.06 -6.86
N GLY A 231 8.57 0.55 -5.65
CA GLY A 231 7.30 0.05 -5.13
C GLY A 231 7.17 0.43 -3.66
N GLY A 232 6.91 -0.57 -2.81
CA GLY A 232 6.48 -0.40 -1.44
C GLY A 232 4.99 -0.11 -1.33
N THR A 233 4.41 -0.41 -0.18
CA THR A 233 3.11 0.16 0.24
C THR A 233 3.20 1.70 0.33
N SER A 234 4.43 2.23 0.43
CA SER A 234 4.78 3.63 0.20
C SER A 234 4.35 4.18 -1.16
N LEU A 235 4.29 3.36 -2.21
CA LEU A 235 3.70 3.68 -3.50
C LEU A 235 2.18 3.51 -3.47
N SER A 236 1.68 2.45 -2.84
CA SER A 236 0.25 2.15 -2.75
C SER A 236 -0.56 3.27 -2.07
N SER A 237 -0.08 3.80 -0.94
CA SER A 237 -0.77 4.86 -0.18
C SER A 237 -1.09 6.10 -1.02
N PRO A 238 -0.12 6.77 -1.70
CA PRO A 238 -0.41 7.93 -2.53
C PRO A 238 -1.20 7.59 -3.80
N LEU A 239 -1.10 6.37 -4.33
CA LEU A 239 -1.99 5.93 -5.42
C LEU A 239 -3.45 5.87 -4.96
N THR A 240 -3.71 5.35 -3.75
CA THR A 240 -5.05 5.32 -3.15
C THR A 240 -5.58 6.73 -2.92
N ALA A 241 -4.74 7.65 -2.43
CA ALA A 241 -5.13 9.06 -2.29
C ALA A 241 -5.46 9.72 -3.62
N GLY A 242 -4.67 9.46 -4.67
CA GLY A 242 -4.95 9.93 -6.03
C GLY A 242 -6.27 9.40 -6.59
N LEU A 243 -6.55 8.11 -6.37
CA LEU A 243 -7.81 7.48 -6.75
C LEU A 243 -9.00 8.10 -6.01
N LEU A 244 -8.90 8.28 -4.70
CA LEU A 244 -9.95 8.89 -3.88
C LEU A 244 -10.19 10.35 -4.26
N ALA A 245 -9.17 11.09 -4.68
CA ALA A 245 -9.34 12.44 -5.22
C ALA A 245 -10.14 12.45 -6.52
N VAL A 246 -9.93 11.46 -7.41
CA VAL A 246 -10.74 11.28 -8.62
C VAL A 246 -12.17 10.87 -8.25
N ALA A 247 -12.34 9.96 -7.28
CA ALA A 247 -13.65 9.54 -6.81
C ALA A 247 -14.45 10.71 -6.22
N SER A 248 -13.83 11.53 -5.38
CA SER A 248 -14.39 12.77 -4.82
C SER A 248 -14.81 13.75 -5.92
N GLN A 249 -13.94 13.95 -6.92
CA GLN A 249 -14.25 14.79 -8.08
C GLN A 249 -15.44 14.25 -8.88
N TYR A 250 -15.54 12.93 -9.04
CA TYR A 250 -16.61 12.26 -9.78
C TYR A 250 -17.95 12.28 -9.04
N SER A 251 -17.95 12.10 -7.72
CA SER A 251 -19.16 12.14 -6.89
C SER A 251 -19.60 13.56 -6.52
N HIS A 252 -18.74 14.56 -6.74
CA HIS A 252 -18.92 15.95 -6.27
C HIS A 252 -19.06 16.05 -4.74
N THR A 253 -18.40 15.16 -4.00
CA THR A 253 -18.46 15.11 -2.53
C THR A 253 -17.07 14.96 -1.92
N LYS A 254 -16.85 15.55 -0.74
CA LYS A 254 -15.71 15.20 0.11
C LYS A 254 -15.99 13.86 0.75
N LEU A 255 -15.07 12.92 0.64
CA LEU A 255 -15.29 11.54 1.08
C LEU A 255 -15.09 11.36 2.59
N GLY A 256 -14.14 12.09 3.19
CA GLY A 256 -13.87 12.07 4.63
C GLY A 256 -13.47 10.68 5.13
N PHE A 257 -14.11 10.21 6.19
CA PHE A 257 -13.84 8.88 6.73
C PHE A 257 -14.38 7.76 5.81
N VAL A 258 -13.50 7.12 5.04
CA VAL A 258 -13.86 6.18 3.97
C VAL A 258 -13.75 4.70 4.33
N ASN A 259 -13.17 4.30 5.46
CA ASN A 259 -13.02 2.87 5.79
C ASN A 259 -14.35 2.10 5.64
N PRO A 260 -15.49 2.55 6.23
CA PRO A 260 -16.74 1.80 6.11
C PRO A 260 -17.24 1.61 4.68
N LEU A 261 -16.85 2.50 3.76
CA LEU A 261 -17.20 2.38 2.35
C LEU A 261 -16.49 1.19 1.71
N TYR A 262 -15.21 0.97 1.99
CA TYR A 262 -14.46 -0.17 1.45
C TYR A 262 -15.08 -1.50 1.87
N TYR A 263 -15.33 -1.69 3.17
CA TYR A 263 -15.95 -2.92 3.69
C TYR A 263 -17.36 -3.15 3.14
N LYS A 264 -18.14 -2.09 2.91
CA LYS A 264 -19.47 -2.20 2.29
C LYS A 264 -19.42 -2.59 0.81
N LEU A 265 -18.31 -2.31 0.12
CA LEU A 265 -18.13 -2.64 -1.30
C LEU A 265 -17.56 -4.05 -1.51
N LEU A 266 -17.15 -4.74 -0.46
CA LEU A 266 -16.66 -6.11 -0.56
C LEU A 266 -17.69 -7.02 -1.24
N GLY A 267 -17.20 -7.87 -2.16
CA GLY A 267 -18.04 -8.77 -2.96
C GLY A 267 -18.82 -8.09 -4.09
N THR A 268 -18.64 -6.78 -4.32
CA THR A 268 -19.22 -6.07 -5.48
C THR A 268 -18.19 -5.90 -6.60
N SER A 269 -18.64 -5.51 -7.80
CA SER A 269 -17.73 -5.20 -8.93
C SER A 269 -16.95 -3.89 -8.75
N ALA A 270 -17.11 -3.20 -7.63
CA ALA A 270 -16.36 -1.98 -7.30
C ALA A 270 -14.95 -2.27 -6.80
N LEU A 271 -14.67 -3.52 -6.40
CA LEU A 271 -13.38 -3.98 -5.93
C LEU A 271 -12.95 -5.21 -6.75
N HIS A 272 -11.64 -5.35 -6.93
CA HIS A 272 -11.01 -6.59 -7.35
C HIS A 272 -10.64 -7.37 -6.09
N ASP A 273 -11.36 -8.45 -5.83
CA ASP A 273 -11.03 -9.45 -4.82
C ASP A 273 -9.75 -10.17 -5.25
N ILE A 274 -8.65 -9.94 -4.52
CA ILE A 274 -7.35 -10.53 -4.81
C ILE A 274 -7.30 -11.90 -4.17
N ALA A 275 -6.68 -12.85 -4.85
CA ALA A 275 -6.63 -14.22 -4.38
C ALA A 275 -5.33 -14.88 -4.84
N ALA A 276 -4.83 -15.78 -4.00
CA ALA A 276 -3.58 -16.47 -4.25
C ALA A 276 -3.52 -17.11 -5.65
N PRO A 277 -2.35 -17.10 -6.31
CA PRO A 277 -2.20 -17.68 -7.63
C PRO A 277 -2.44 -19.19 -7.60
N LYS A 278 -3.24 -19.69 -8.56
CA LYS A 278 -3.54 -21.13 -8.68
C LYS A 278 -2.33 -22.01 -9.03
N LYS A 279 -1.25 -21.39 -9.51
CA LYS A 279 0.03 -22.00 -9.89
C LYS A 279 1.12 -20.96 -9.63
N PRO A 280 2.36 -21.36 -9.30
CA PRO A 280 3.45 -20.40 -9.11
C PRO A 280 3.57 -19.41 -10.27
N VAL A 281 3.59 -18.13 -9.93
CA VAL A 281 3.82 -17.03 -10.87
C VAL A 281 5.20 -16.48 -10.56
N ALA A 282 6.00 -16.27 -11.60
CA ALA A 282 7.35 -15.75 -11.43
C ALA A 282 7.73 -14.82 -12.57
N GLN A 283 8.66 -13.91 -12.30
CA GLN A 283 9.24 -13.00 -13.28
C GLN A 283 10.73 -12.81 -13.09
N VAL A 284 11.45 -12.60 -14.20
CA VAL A 284 12.88 -12.32 -14.15
C VAL A 284 13.11 -10.83 -13.95
N ARG A 285 13.78 -10.49 -12.86
CA ARG A 285 14.33 -9.16 -12.59
C ARG A 285 15.75 -9.10 -13.15
N THR A 286 16.05 -8.01 -13.85
CA THR A 286 17.40 -7.70 -14.32
C THR A 286 17.97 -6.56 -13.48
N ASN A 287 19.17 -6.75 -12.96
CA ASN A 287 19.88 -5.76 -12.15
C ASN A 287 21.20 -5.37 -12.83
N TYR A 288 21.71 -4.19 -12.50
CA TYR A 288 23.09 -3.82 -12.76
C TYR A 288 23.99 -4.35 -11.66
N VAL A 289 25.11 -4.96 -12.02
CA VAL A 289 26.05 -5.54 -11.03
C VAL A 289 26.61 -4.48 -10.09
N ASN A 290 26.83 -3.27 -10.59
CA ASN A 290 27.31 -2.13 -9.80
C ASN A 290 26.17 -1.28 -9.19
N GLY A 291 24.90 -1.65 -9.41
CA GLY A 291 23.73 -0.89 -8.96
C GLY A 291 23.47 0.44 -9.67
N VAL A 292 24.28 0.82 -10.68
CA VAL A 292 24.22 2.14 -11.35
C VAL A 292 23.99 1.99 -12.85
N ASP A 293 24.82 1.20 -13.55
CA ASP A 293 24.80 1.08 -15.00
C ASP A 293 25.29 -0.30 -15.50
N ASN A 294 25.36 -0.49 -16.81
CA ASN A 294 25.77 -1.77 -17.40
C ASN A 294 27.28 -1.96 -17.56
N THR A 295 28.13 -1.06 -17.07
CA THR A 295 29.60 -1.12 -17.30
C THR A 295 30.24 -2.35 -16.68
N GLN A 296 29.64 -2.88 -15.60
CA GLN A 296 30.04 -4.14 -14.94
C GLN A 296 29.12 -5.32 -15.31
N GLY A 297 28.29 -5.17 -16.35
CA GLY A 297 27.33 -6.18 -16.77
C GLY A 297 26.04 -6.20 -15.95
N LYS A 298 25.31 -7.31 -16.05
CA LYS A 298 23.98 -7.50 -15.46
C LYS A 298 23.93 -8.77 -14.63
N SER A 299 23.15 -8.76 -13.56
CA SER A 299 22.71 -9.95 -12.83
C SER A 299 21.21 -10.18 -13.05
N TYR A 300 20.78 -11.42 -12.84
CA TYR A 300 19.40 -11.83 -13.04
C TYR A 300 18.91 -12.59 -11.82
N GLU A 301 17.72 -12.22 -11.36
CA GLU A 301 17.02 -12.85 -10.25
C GLU A 301 15.63 -13.27 -10.73
N LEU A 302 15.16 -14.42 -10.27
CA LEU A 302 13.79 -14.85 -10.47
C LEU A 302 13.01 -14.51 -9.21
N GLN A 303 12.04 -13.61 -9.33
CA GLN A 303 11.06 -13.33 -8.30
C GLN A 303 9.91 -14.33 -8.41
N THR A 304 9.58 -15.01 -7.33
CA THR A 304 8.28 -15.68 -7.18
C THR A 304 7.30 -14.68 -6.59
N ILE A 305 6.16 -14.50 -7.27
CA ILE A 305 5.12 -13.56 -6.90
C ILE A 305 4.11 -14.27 -6.00
N ASP A 306 3.74 -13.57 -4.92
CA ASP A 306 2.71 -13.97 -3.97
C ASP A 306 3.03 -15.33 -3.33
N VAL A 307 4.17 -15.35 -2.64
CA VAL A 307 4.64 -16.50 -1.88
C VAL A 307 3.91 -16.57 -0.55
N GLN A 308 2.90 -17.41 -0.50
CA GLN A 308 2.05 -17.74 0.65
C GLN A 308 2.81 -18.51 1.76
N SER A 309 4.07 -18.17 2.01
CA SER A 309 4.98 -18.85 2.93
C SER A 309 4.98 -18.25 4.33
N SER A 310 4.60 -16.97 4.45
CA SER A 310 4.34 -16.36 5.75
C SER A 310 2.98 -16.80 6.28
N THR A 311 2.53 -16.18 7.36
CA THR A 311 1.18 -16.41 7.87
C THR A 311 0.09 -15.58 7.18
N LEU A 312 0.48 -14.67 6.29
CA LEU A 312 -0.43 -13.90 5.47
C LEU A 312 -0.94 -14.78 4.34
N HIS A 313 -2.24 -14.72 4.10
CA HIS A 313 -2.84 -15.52 3.06
C HIS A 313 -3.97 -14.79 2.31
N ASP A 314 -3.78 -14.56 1.02
CA ASP A 314 -4.83 -14.16 0.10
C ASP A 314 -5.99 -15.19 0.06
N THR A 315 -7.20 -14.77 0.42
CA THR A 315 -8.40 -15.62 0.38
C THR A 315 -9.56 -14.89 -0.31
N ARG A 316 -10.62 -15.62 -0.68
CA ARG A 316 -11.80 -14.92 -1.21
C ARG A 316 -12.46 -14.07 -0.12
N GLY A 317 -12.67 -12.79 -0.42
CA GLY A 317 -13.32 -11.87 0.49
C GLY A 317 -12.32 -10.95 1.16
N TYR A 318 -12.38 -10.82 2.48
CA TYR A 318 -11.36 -10.08 3.20
C TYR A 318 -10.25 -11.04 3.62
N ASP A 319 -9.01 -10.64 3.41
CA ASP A 319 -7.82 -11.27 3.95
C ASP A 319 -6.85 -10.26 4.57
N ASP A 320 -5.90 -10.77 5.35
CA ASP A 320 -4.89 -9.96 6.04
C ASP A 320 -3.66 -9.64 5.18
N GLU A 321 -3.70 -9.94 3.87
CA GLU A 321 -2.63 -9.60 2.93
C GLU A 321 -3.00 -8.42 2.03
N THR A 322 -4.22 -8.43 1.48
CA THR A 322 -4.72 -7.41 0.54
C THR A 322 -5.98 -6.68 1.01
N GLY A 323 -6.58 -7.10 2.12
CA GLY A 323 -7.71 -6.42 2.74
C GLY A 323 -9.00 -6.72 2.00
N VAL A 324 -9.76 -5.70 1.60
CA VAL A 324 -10.92 -5.90 0.69
C VAL A 324 -10.52 -6.05 -0.78
N GLY A 325 -9.22 -6.16 -1.08
CA GLY A 325 -8.66 -6.15 -2.41
C GLY A 325 -8.37 -4.74 -2.95
N THR A 326 -8.45 -4.55 -4.27
CA THR A 326 -8.07 -3.26 -4.92
C THR A 326 -9.25 -2.54 -5.59
N PRO A 327 -9.29 -1.20 -5.61
CA PRO A 327 -10.42 -0.49 -6.23
C PRO A 327 -10.50 -0.64 -7.76
N ALA A 328 -11.66 -1.08 -8.27
CA ALA A 328 -11.88 -1.40 -9.68
C ALA A 328 -12.22 -0.17 -10.56
N GLY A 329 -11.42 0.90 -10.44
CA GLY A 329 -11.46 2.09 -11.31
C GLY A 329 -12.89 2.67 -11.53
N PRO A 330 -13.43 2.69 -12.76
CA PRO A 330 -14.75 3.26 -13.04
C PRO A 330 -15.89 2.64 -12.21
N SER A 331 -15.86 1.33 -11.93
CA SER A 331 -16.88 0.66 -11.13
C SER A 331 -16.88 1.19 -9.69
N PHE A 332 -15.68 1.43 -9.14
CA PHE A 332 -15.49 2.04 -7.83
C PHE A 332 -16.09 3.45 -7.77
N PHE A 333 -15.78 4.31 -8.74
CA PHE A 333 -16.32 5.67 -8.80
C PHE A 333 -17.86 5.70 -8.89
N GLN A 334 -18.43 4.81 -9.70
CA GLN A 334 -19.88 4.68 -9.83
C GLN A 334 -20.53 4.21 -8.54
N ALA A 335 -19.90 3.29 -7.81
CA ALA A 335 -20.40 2.78 -6.54
C ALA A 335 -20.41 3.89 -5.47
N ILE A 336 -19.34 4.66 -5.36
CA ILE A 336 -19.26 5.83 -4.46
C ILE A 336 -20.37 6.83 -4.78
N ALA A 337 -20.49 7.26 -6.04
CA ALA A 337 -21.51 8.24 -6.43
C ALA A 337 -22.94 7.77 -6.15
N LYS A 338 -23.22 6.46 -6.18
CA LYS A 338 -24.53 5.90 -5.82
C LYS A 338 -24.78 5.90 -4.31
N LEU A 339 -23.74 5.66 -3.50
CA LEU A 339 -23.84 5.66 -2.04
C LEU A 339 -24.04 7.08 -1.50
N GLU A 340 -23.36 8.07 -2.08
CA GLU A 340 -23.49 9.46 -1.67
C GLU A 340 -24.85 10.07 -1.99
N LYS A 341 -25.51 9.65 -3.07
CA LYS A 341 -26.89 10.07 -3.39
C LYS A 341 -27.96 9.56 -2.43
N LYS A 342 -27.62 8.60 -1.56
CA LYS A 342 -28.55 8.01 -0.58
C LYS A 342 -28.44 8.64 0.82
N LYS A 343 -27.48 9.54 1.03
CA LYS A 343 -27.34 10.36 2.24
C LYS A 343 -28.20 11.62 2.11
#